data_AF-A0A3N7H785-F1
#
_entry.id   AF-A0A3N7H785-F1
#
_cell.length_a   1.000
_cell.length_b   1.000
_cell.length_c   1.000
_cell.angle_alpha   90.00
_cell.angle_beta   90.00
_cell.angle_gamma   90.00
#
_symmetry.space_group_name_H-M   'P 1'
#
loop_
_entity.id
_entity.type
_entity.pdbx_description
1 polymer ?
#
loop_
_entity_poly.entity_id
_entity_poly.type
_entity_poly.pdbx_seq_one_letter_code
_entity_poly.pdbx_strand_id
1 'polypeptide(L)'
;MRRRQFIKHTAMVAGGALLPAYAASAAGRGSHEKSGRVVRLADNGATLMNPMMGWTLYYYSHFPNSYADAVLEPNDQLLDFPGISSVYMRLTWDLLEPEEGVFNWTVLDTPAQRWIDR
;
A
#
# COMPACT_ATOMS: atom_id res chain seq x y z
N MET A 1 -1.03 -27.42 20.66
CA MET A 1 -0.38 -28.36 19.72
C MET A 1 0.94 -27.76 19.24
N ARG A 2 2.09 -28.25 19.75
CA ARG A 2 3.45 -27.81 19.35
C ARG A 2 3.98 -28.75 18.27
N ARG A 3 4.46 -28.22 17.13
CA ARG A 3 5.11 -29.02 16.07
C ARG A 3 6.53 -28.52 15.77
N ARG A 4 7.47 -29.35 16.25
CA ARG A 4 8.60 -29.92 15.51
C ARG A 4 9.83 -29.05 15.25
N GLN A 5 10.85 -29.34 16.08
CA GLN A 5 12.27 -29.27 15.79
C GLN A 5 12.61 -30.02 14.50
N PHE A 6 13.42 -29.41 13.63
CA PHE A 6 14.05 -30.08 12.49
C PHE A 6 15.57 -29.82 12.50
N ILE A 7 16.29 -30.89 12.84
CA ILE A 7 17.60 -31.35 12.35
C ILE A 7 18.78 -30.36 12.45
N LYS A 8 19.65 -30.66 13.43
CA LYS A 8 21.05 -30.25 13.52
C LYS A 8 21.95 -31.29 12.86
N HIS A 9 23.00 -30.79 12.22
CA HIS A 9 24.26 -31.45 11.78
C HIS A 9 24.26 -32.11 10.41
N THR A 10 25.15 -31.64 9.50
CA THR A 10 26.38 -32.37 9.15
C THR A 10 27.27 -31.55 8.18
N ALA A 11 28.59 -31.71 8.39
CA ALA A 11 29.72 -31.49 7.48
C ALA A 11 30.18 -30.06 7.13
N MET A 12 31.11 -29.61 7.96
CA MET A 12 32.31 -28.87 7.57
C MET A 12 33.08 -29.60 6.45
N VAL A 13 33.35 -28.92 5.34
CA VAL A 13 34.45 -29.28 4.41
C VAL A 13 35.22 -28.01 4.11
N ALA A 14 36.47 -28.00 4.56
CA ALA A 14 37.48 -27.01 4.21
C ALA A 14 37.97 -27.29 2.78
N GLY A 15 37.96 -26.27 1.93
CA GLY A 15 38.50 -26.32 0.57
C GLY A 15 39.01 -24.94 0.20
N GLY A 16 40.27 -24.67 0.51
CA GLY A 16 40.94 -23.43 0.13
C GLY A 16 41.19 -23.40 -1.38
N ALA A 17 40.58 -22.42 -2.05
CA ALA A 17 40.93 -22.04 -3.41
C ALA A 17 41.62 -20.67 -3.36
N LEU A 18 42.93 -20.66 -3.63
CA LEU A 18 43.72 -19.46 -3.90
C LEU A 18 43.21 -18.82 -5.19
N LEU A 19 42.49 -17.71 -5.06
CA LEU A 19 42.18 -16.83 -6.18
C LEU A 19 43.34 -15.83 -6.36
N PRO A 20 43.84 -15.63 -7.59
CA PRO A 20 44.86 -14.61 -7.84
C PRO A 20 44.27 -13.22 -7.62
N ALA A 21 44.94 -12.40 -6.80
CA ALA A 21 44.58 -11.02 -6.55
C ALA A 21 44.81 -10.18 -7.81
N TYR A 22 43.74 -9.87 -8.55
CA TYR A 22 43.76 -8.86 -9.60
C TYR A 22 43.70 -7.48 -8.91
N ALA A 23 44.83 -6.77 -8.86
CA ALA A 23 44.86 -5.39 -8.39
C ALA A 23 44.25 -4.47 -9.46
N ALA A 24 42.93 -4.23 -9.37
CA ALA A 24 42.27 -3.20 -10.15
C ALA A 24 42.66 -1.82 -9.58
N SER A 25 43.48 -1.07 -10.34
CA SER A 25 43.77 0.33 -10.07
C SER A 25 42.47 1.15 -10.15
N ALA A 26 41.88 1.46 -8.98
CA ALA A 26 40.75 2.35 -8.87
C ALA A 26 41.22 3.81 -9.11
N ALA A 27 41.24 4.23 -10.37
CA ALA A 27 41.33 5.65 -10.71
C ALA A 27 40.18 6.40 -10.02
N GLY A 28 40.54 7.53 -9.39
CA GLY A 28 39.74 8.24 -8.40
C GLY A 28 38.27 8.43 -8.76
N ARG A 29 37.39 7.84 -7.95
CA ARG A 29 36.04 8.40 -7.76
C ARG A 29 36.17 9.56 -6.79
N GLY A 30 35.88 10.78 -7.27
CA GLY A 30 35.74 11.94 -6.40
C GLY A 30 34.80 11.62 -5.25
N SER A 31 35.32 11.69 -4.02
CA SER A 31 34.54 11.55 -2.81
C SER A 31 33.69 12.80 -2.63
N HIS A 32 32.45 12.78 -3.12
CA HIS A 32 31.44 13.69 -2.60
C HIS A 32 31.09 13.21 -1.19
N GLU A 33 31.82 13.73 -0.19
CA GLU A 33 31.51 13.53 1.21
C GLU A 33 30.19 14.25 1.50
N LYS A 34 29.07 13.53 1.37
CA LYS A 34 27.77 14.00 1.84
C LYS A 34 27.86 14.01 3.37
N SER A 35 28.05 15.19 3.96
CA SER A 35 27.87 15.39 5.40
C SER A 35 26.40 15.11 5.74
N GLY A 36 26.09 13.85 6.04
CA GLY A 36 24.75 13.40 6.38
C GLY A 36 24.47 13.66 7.85
N ARG A 37 23.42 14.43 8.16
CA ARG A 37 22.92 14.55 9.53
C ARG A 37 21.99 13.37 9.83
N VAL A 38 22.37 12.53 10.78
CA VAL A 38 21.50 11.45 11.27
C VAL A 38 20.49 12.05 12.25
N VAL A 39 19.20 11.99 11.89
CA VAL A 39 18.09 12.33 12.78
C VAL A 39 17.43 11.04 13.23
N ARG A 40 17.33 10.81 14.55
CA ARG A 40 16.54 9.72 15.11
C ARG A 40 15.18 10.27 15.49
N LEU A 41 14.15 9.89 14.74
CA LEU A 41 12.77 10.19 15.08
C LEU A 41 12.27 9.13 16.06
N ALA A 42 11.50 9.55 17.06
CA ALA A 42 10.73 8.63 17.90
C ALA A 42 9.42 8.30 17.19
N ASP A 43 9.02 7.03 17.23
CA ASP A 43 7.69 6.63 16.80
C ASP A 43 6.66 7.23 17.78
N ASN A 44 5.67 7.95 17.23
CA ASN A 44 4.61 8.57 18.01
C ASN A 44 3.36 7.67 18.12
N GLY A 45 3.39 6.47 17.53
CA GLY A 45 2.29 5.51 17.53
C GLY A 45 1.09 5.95 16.68
N ALA A 46 1.18 7.08 15.97
CA ALA A 46 0.13 7.52 15.06
C ALA A 46 0.13 6.65 13.80
N THR A 47 -1.05 6.36 13.27
CA THR A 47 -1.14 5.63 12.02
C THR A 47 -0.56 6.43 10.88
N LEU A 48 0.31 5.80 10.09
CA LEU A 48 0.82 6.40 8.87
C LEU A 48 -0.30 6.53 7.84
N MET A 49 -0.71 7.76 7.58
CA MET A 49 -1.60 8.10 6.47
C MET A 49 -0.75 8.26 5.21
N ASN A 50 -0.96 7.40 4.23
CA ASN A 50 -0.24 7.42 2.95
C ASN A 50 -1.25 7.61 1.81
N PRO A 51 -1.64 8.85 1.49
CA PRO A 51 -2.64 9.09 0.45
C PRO A 51 -2.29 8.37 -0.86
N MET A 52 -3.28 7.71 -1.48
CA MET A 52 -3.14 6.98 -2.75
C MET A 52 -2.21 5.75 -2.74
N MET A 53 -1.46 5.52 -1.66
CA MET A 53 -0.52 4.39 -1.52
C MET A 53 -0.68 3.63 -0.18
N GLY A 54 -1.72 3.96 0.58
CA GLY A 54 -2.10 3.34 1.86
C GLY A 54 -3.30 2.41 1.70
N TRP A 55 -4.01 2.17 2.79
CA TRP A 55 -5.23 1.37 2.73
C TRP A 55 -6.31 2.11 1.93
N THR A 56 -6.95 1.38 1.03
CA THR A 56 -7.99 1.90 0.13
C THR A 56 -9.28 1.13 0.36
N LEU A 57 -10.36 1.85 0.64
CA LEU A 57 -11.70 1.28 0.74
C LEU A 57 -12.29 1.09 -0.66
N TYR A 58 -12.63 -0.13 -1.03
CA TYR A 58 -13.35 -0.41 -2.28
C TYR A 58 -14.85 -0.24 -2.02
N TYR A 59 -15.40 0.92 -2.40
CA TYR A 59 -16.82 1.22 -2.20
C TYR A 59 -17.67 0.66 -3.34
N TYR A 60 -17.29 0.98 -4.59
CA TYR A 60 -17.80 0.31 -5.78
C TYR A 60 -16.67 -0.42 -6.48
N SER A 61 -16.95 -1.63 -6.95
CA SER A 61 -16.05 -2.34 -7.84
C SER A 61 -16.87 -3.23 -8.77
N HIS A 62 -16.94 -2.83 -10.04
CA HIS A 62 -17.60 -3.56 -11.12
C HIS A 62 -19.14 -3.56 -11.08
N PHE A 63 -19.77 -3.99 -9.99
CA PHE A 63 -21.23 -3.97 -9.83
C PHE A 63 -21.63 -3.30 -8.52
N PRO A 64 -22.74 -2.55 -8.49
CA PRO A 64 -23.37 -2.12 -7.24
C PRO A 64 -23.80 -3.33 -6.40
N ASN A 65 -24.02 -3.09 -5.13
CA ASN A 65 -24.45 -4.05 -4.10
C ASN A 65 -23.52 -5.25 -3.95
N SER A 66 -22.20 -5.05 -4.09
CA SER A 66 -21.23 -6.14 -4.05
C SER A 66 -20.04 -5.89 -3.12
N TYR A 67 -19.84 -4.65 -2.67
CA TYR A 67 -18.69 -4.28 -1.86
C TYR A 67 -19.15 -3.47 -0.64
N ALA A 68 -18.45 -2.40 -0.28
CA ALA A 68 -18.77 -1.63 0.91
C ALA A 68 -20.17 -1.01 0.83
N ASP A 69 -20.66 -0.71 -0.37
CA ASP A 69 -22.03 -0.24 -0.60
C ASP A 69 -23.13 -1.23 -0.15
N ALA A 70 -22.83 -2.53 -0.08
CA ALA A 70 -23.77 -3.56 0.38
C ALA A 70 -23.69 -3.87 1.88
N VAL A 71 -22.56 -3.56 2.53
CA VAL A 71 -22.24 -4.03 3.89
C VAL A 71 -22.18 -2.88 4.90
N LEU A 72 -21.79 -1.68 4.44
CA LEU A 72 -21.68 -0.52 5.31
C LEU A 72 -23.03 0.10 5.59
N GLU A 73 -23.21 0.55 6.82
CA GLU A 73 -24.36 1.37 7.19
C GLU A 73 -24.40 2.68 6.36
N PRO A 74 -25.58 3.29 6.14
CA PRO A 74 -25.75 4.45 5.27
C PRO A 74 -24.89 5.69 5.57
N ASN A 75 -24.25 5.76 6.74
CA ASN A 75 -23.29 6.83 7.08
C ASN A 75 -21.98 6.30 7.68
N ASP A 76 -21.71 4.99 7.54
CA ASP A 76 -20.42 4.46 7.95
C ASP A 76 -19.34 4.89 6.96
N GLN A 77 -18.29 5.48 7.51
CA GLN A 77 -17.15 6.07 6.81
C GLN A 77 -15.84 5.33 7.13
N LEU A 78 -15.87 4.33 8.02
CA LEU A 78 -14.72 3.57 8.50
C LEU A 78 -13.57 4.45 9.04
N LEU A 79 -13.92 5.56 9.70
CA LEU A 79 -12.94 6.49 10.30
C LEU A 79 -12.17 5.88 11.47
N ASP A 80 -12.71 4.82 12.05
CA ASP A 80 -12.12 4.04 13.13
C ASP A 80 -11.08 3.03 12.62
N PHE A 81 -11.09 2.68 11.34
CA PHE A 81 -10.09 1.80 10.76
C PHE A 81 -8.79 2.58 10.47
N PRO A 82 -7.68 2.23 11.14
CA PRO A 82 -6.44 2.99 11.02
C PRO A 82 -5.84 2.86 9.62
N GLY A 83 -5.58 4.01 8.98
CA GLY A 83 -4.74 4.09 7.78
C GLY A 83 -5.49 3.99 6.45
N ILE A 84 -6.83 3.92 6.47
CA ILE A 84 -7.64 4.19 5.27
C ILE A 84 -7.49 5.66 4.92
N SER A 85 -6.97 5.91 3.73
CA SER A 85 -6.70 7.28 3.25
C SER A 85 -7.31 7.56 1.88
N SER A 86 -7.96 6.57 1.27
CA SER A 86 -8.52 6.66 -0.07
C SER A 86 -9.75 5.78 -0.20
N VAL A 87 -10.72 6.26 -0.97
CA VAL A 87 -11.93 5.52 -1.33
C VAL A 87 -11.90 5.30 -2.84
N TYR A 88 -12.13 4.06 -3.25
CA TYR A 88 -12.15 3.62 -4.63
C TYR A 88 -13.58 3.36 -5.07
N MET A 89 -14.01 4.08 -6.11
CA MET A 89 -15.32 3.93 -6.74
C MET A 89 -15.12 3.62 -8.21
N ARG A 90 -15.32 2.37 -8.61
CA ARG A 90 -15.34 1.95 -10.00
C ARG A 90 -16.73 1.47 -10.39
N LEU A 91 -17.31 2.14 -11.38
CA LEU A 91 -18.58 1.81 -11.99
C LEU A 91 -18.38 1.44 -13.46
N THR A 92 -19.33 0.70 -14.00
CA THR A 92 -19.44 0.51 -15.45
C THR A 92 -20.11 1.73 -16.08
N TRP A 93 -19.81 1.95 -17.36
CA TRP A 93 -20.26 3.15 -18.06
C TRP A 93 -21.79 3.23 -18.18
N ASP A 94 -22.45 2.10 -18.41
CA ASP A 94 -23.91 1.96 -18.52
C ASP A 94 -24.66 2.38 -17.24
N LEU A 95 -24.02 2.35 -16.07
CA LEU A 95 -24.61 2.85 -14.83
C LEU A 95 -24.55 4.38 -14.74
N LEU A 96 -23.52 4.98 -15.32
CA LEU A 96 -23.33 6.42 -15.34
C LEU A 96 -24.13 7.07 -16.48
N GLU A 97 -24.17 6.43 -17.65
CA GLU A 97 -24.87 6.87 -18.85
C GLU A 97 -25.79 5.73 -19.33
N PRO A 98 -26.96 5.54 -18.72
CA PRO A 98 -27.92 4.51 -19.12
C PRO A 98 -28.49 4.72 -20.52
N GLU A 99 -28.59 5.99 -20.97
CA GLU A 99 -28.98 6.37 -22.33
C GLU A 99 -27.99 7.44 -22.84
N GLU A 100 -27.69 7.44 -24.14
CA GLU A 100 -26.71 8.37 -24.71
C GLU A 100 -27.12 9.83 -24.46
N GLY A 101 -26.21 10.59 -23.84
CA GLY A 101 -26.42 11.97 -23.40
C GLY A 101 -27.16 12.11 -22.07
N VAL A 102 -27.64 11.03 -21.46
CA VAL A 102 -28.37 11.04 -20.18
C VAL A 102 -27.49 10.49 -19.07
N PHE A 103 -26.91 11.39 -18.28
CA PHE A 103 -25.99 11.03 -17.20
C PHE A 103 -26.67 11.00 -15.83
N ASN A 104 -26.46 9.93 -15.09
CA ASN A 104 -26.89 9.78 -13.70
C ASN A 104 -25.71 9.98 -12.73
N TRP A 105 -25.29 11.22 -12.51
CA TRP A 105 -24.20 11.55 -11.57
C TRP A 105 -24.49 11.22 -10.11
N THR A 106 -25.77 11.12 -9.75
CA THR A 106 -26.24 10.76 -8.41
C THR A 106 -25.61 9.46 -7.89
N VAL A 107 -25.28 8.52 -8.78
CA VAL A 107 -24.62 7.25 -8.44
C VAL A 107 -23.23 7.45 -7.84
N LEU A 108 -22.52 8.52 -8.17
CA LEU A 108 -21.22 8.88 -7.61
C LEU A 108 -21.36 9.95 -6.52
N ASP A 109 -22.17 10.97 -6.77
CA ASP A 109 -22.25 12.14 -5.89
C ASP A 109 -22.83 11.78 -4.52
N THR A 110 -23.90 10.97 -4.50
CA THR A 110 -24.58 10.58 -3.25
C THR A 110 -23.65 9.85 -2.28
N PRO A 111 -22.94 8.76 -2.67
CA PRO A 111 -22.00 8.13 -1.76
C PRO A 111 -20.78 9.01 -1.48
N ALA A 112 -20.31 9.81 -2.43
CA ALA A 112 -19.15 10.68 -2.22
C ALA A 112 -19.37 11.72 -1.13
N GLN A 113 -20.61 12.20 -0.92
CA GLN A 113 -20.91 13.18 0.13
C GLN A 113 -20.55 12.72 1.54
N ARG A 114 -20.47 11.41 1.79
CA ARG A 114 -19.98 10.87 3.07
C ARG A 114 -18.60 11.40 3.44
N TRP A 115 -17.75 11.72 2.46
CA TRP A 115 -16.38 12.17 2.69
C TRP A 115 -16.12 13.61 2.28
N ILE A 116 -16.93 14.20 1.40
CA ILE A 116 -16.71 15.54 0.83
C ILE A 116 -17.36 16.65 1.69
N ASP A 117 -18.61 16.47 2.12
CA ASP A 117 -19.44 17.51 2.77
C ASP A 117 -19.10 17.74 4.25
N ARG A 118 -17.81 17.98 4.55
CA ARG A 118 -17.32 18.32 5.90
C ARG A 118 -17.45 19.79 6.24
#